data_AF-A0A8S3VK61-F1
#
_entry.id   AF-A0A8S3VK61-F1
#
_cell.length_a   1.000
_cell.length_b   1.000
_cell.length_c   1.000
_cell.angle_alpha   90.00
_cell.angle_beta   90.00
_cell.angle_gamma   90.00
#
_symmetry.space_group_name_H-M   'P 1'
#
loop_
_entity.id
_entity.type
_entity.pdbx_description
1 polymer ?
#
loop_
_entity_poly.entity_id
_entity_poly.type
_entity_poly.pdbx_seq_one_letter_code
_entity_poly.pdbx_strand_id
1 'polypeptide(L)'
;MQTNYSIDEQQTIGENGSRTHGPNAVLSMLHHYLHGNTYDEKACHFHADNSVGQNKNKTTLHYLLWRCAKGLHKTINLHFMIAGHTECLCDACFGMLKKKFRKSDVNTVSQLVKIVDNSAKCNRSEVYNENDDDENSLKWYRWDYFFTKYFKPLRGIGKFHHFKFTSDEVGVVFARETLDQPEKRLALLKESTNVPELLTTLPEVIQPAGLTEERMRYLYVRPFVQYNFRDECCPRASEE
;
A
#
# COMPACT_ATOMS: atom_id res chain seq x y z
N MET A 1 -4.24 -3.39 -15.82
CA MET A 1 -2.77 -3.36 -15.75
C MET A 1 -2.39 -3.48 -14.27
N GLN A 2 -1.35 -4.24 -13.93
CA GLN A 2 -0.80 -4.41 -12.58
C GLN A 2 0.40 -3.48 -12.41
N THR A 3 0.33 -2.65 -11.37
CA THR A 3 1.43 -1.79 -10.96
C THR A 3 2.22 -2.46 -9.84
N ASN A 4 3.54 -2.58 -10.03
CA ASN A 4 4.46 -3.19 -9.07
C ASN A 4 5.40 -2.11 -8.54
N TYR A 5 5.24 -1.73 -7.28
CA TYR A 5 6.13 -0.78 -6.63
C TYR A 5 7.50 -1.44 -6.37
N SER A 6 8.52 -0.94 -7.05
CA SER A 6 9.91 -1.39 -6.95
C SER A 6 10.69 -0.35 -6.16
N ILE A 7 10.84 -0.60 -4.86
CA ILE A 7 11.33 0.37 -3.88
C ILE A 7 12.54 -0.25 -3.17
N ASP A 8 13.61 0.51 -3.03
CA ASP A 8 14.79 0.08 -2.27
C ASP A 8 14.47 0.02 -0.78
N GLU A 9 15.06 -0.93 -0.04
CA GLU A 9 14.82 -1.09 1.40
C GLU A 9 15.06 0.21 2.18
N GLN A 10 16.09 0.97 1.82
CA GLN A 10 16.43 2.25 2.47
C GLN A 10 15.38 3.34 2.23
N GLN A 11 14.60 3.23 1.16
CA GLN A 11 13.59 4.19 0.72
C GLN A 11 12.20 3.91 1.32
N THR A 12 12.08 2.89 2.16
CA THR A 12 10.80 2.48 2.74
C THR A 12 10.57 3.04 4.15
N ILE A 13 9.34 2.88 4.65
CA ILE A 13 8.96 3.35 5.99
C ILE A 13 9.59 2.46 7.07
N GLY A 14 10.20 3.12 8.05
CA GLY A 14 10.79 2.47 9.21
C GLY A 14 12.19 1.95 8.91
N GLU A 15 13.01 1.93 9.95
CA GLU A 15 14.42 1.51 9.85
C GLU A 15 14.50 0.09 9.27
N ASN A 16 15.42 -0.12 8.31
CA ASN A 16 15.59 -1.40 7.60
C ASN A 16 14.30 -1.94 6.95
N GLY A 17 13.39 -1.05 6.55
CA GLY A 17 12.09 -1.41 6.00
C GLY A 17 11.16 -2.18 6.95
N SER A 18 11.41 -2.09 8.26
CA SER A 18 10.65 -2.81 9.28
C SER A 18 9.13 -2.51 9.29
N ARG A 19 8.69 -1.40 8.70
CA ARG A 19 7.28 -0.99 8.65
C ARG A 19 6.67 -0.99 7.24
N THR A 20 7.38 -1.52 6.25
CA THR A 20 6.94 -1.58 4.84
C THR A 20 5.70 -2.45 4.64
N HIS A 21 5.48 -3.43 5.52
CA HIS A 21 4.29 -4.28 5.50
C HIS A 21 3.13 -3.74 6.35
N GLY A 22 3.25 -2.53 6.91
CA GLY A 22 2.20 -1.90 7.70
C GLY A 22 1.16 -1.18 6.84
N PRO A 23 0.02 -0.79 7.43
CA PRO A 23 -1.06 -0.09 6.72
C PRO A 23 -0.60 1.24 6.13
N ASN A 24 0.34 1.95 6.76
CA ASN A 24 0.82 3.24 6.25
C ASN A 24 1.46 3.10 4.87
N ALA A 25 2.35 2.12 4.69
CA ALA A 25 3.00 1.87 3.42
C ALA A 25 1.99 1.41 2.35
N VAL A 26 1.16 0.42 2.68
CA VAL A 26 0.15 -0.14 1.77
C VAL A 26 -0.82 0.95 1.30
N LEU A 27 -1.36 1.75 2.21
CA LEU A 27 -2.33 2.80 1.87
C LEU A 27 -1.69 3.98 1.16
N SER A 28 -0.41 4.26 1.37
CA SER A 28 0.33 5.28 0.60
C SER A 28 0.47 4.87 -0.86
N MET A 29 0.88 3.62 -1.12
CA MET A 29 0.92 3.06 -2.48
C MET A 29 -0.47 3.00 -3.12
N LEU A 30 -1.50 2.62 -2.35
CA LEU A 30 -2.87 2.61 -2.84
C LEU A 30 -3.37 4.03 -3.15
N HIS A 31 -3.02 5.02 -2.33
CA HIS A 31 -3.38 6.42 -2.53
C HIS A 31 -2.73 6.99 -3.79
N HIS A 32 -1.41 6.81 -3.93
CA HIS A 32 -0.68 7.19 -5.13
C HIS A 32 -1.28 6.56 -6.40
N TYR A 33 -1.51 5.24 -6.38
CA TYR A 33 -2.09 4.53 -7.52
C TYR A 33 -3.46 5.09 -7.90
N LEU A 34 -4.36 5.23 -6.92
CA LEU A 34 -5.71 5.70 -7.17
C LEU A 34 -5.76 7.18 -7.55
N HIS A 35 -4.82 8.01 -7.10
CA HIS A 35 -4.78 9.43 -7.49
C HIS A 35 -4.27 9.59 -8.93
N GLY A 36 -3.20 8.87 -9.30
CA GLY A 36 -2.61 8.95 -10.63
C GLY A 36 -3.33 8.15 -11.73
N ASN A 37 -4.24 7.24 -11.37
CA ASN A 37 -4.91 6.33 -12.31
C ASN A 37 -6.45 6.36 -12.22
N THR A 38 -7.03 7.56 -12.02
CA THR A 38 -8.49 7.72 -12.10
C THR A 38 -8.94 7.89 -13.55
N TYR A 39 -10.11 7.34 -13.86
CA TYR A 39 -10.91 7.58 -15.07
C TYR A 39 -12.28 8.15 -14.67
N ASP A 40 -12.32 9.02 -13.65
CA ASP A 40 -13.54 9.53 -13.02
C ASP A 40 -14.46 8.46 -12.43
N GLU A 41 -13.93 7.28 -12.07
CA GLU A 41 -14.73 6.20 -11.51
C GLU A 41 -15.44 6.62 -10.22
N LYS A 42 -16.77 6.45 -10.22
CA LYS A 42 -17.59 6.73 -9.03
C LYS A 42 -17.73 5.51 -8.13
N ALA A 43 -17.47 4.31 -8.64
CA ALA A 43 -17.60 3.07 -7.89
C ALA A 43 -16.38 2.18 -8.09
N CYS A 44 -15.88 1.57 -7.01
CA CYS A 44 -14.74 0.65 -7.06
C CYS A 44 -15.01 -0.62 -6.25
N HIS A 45 -14.46 -1.74 -6.72
CA HIS A 45 -14.44 -3.02 -6.02
C HIS A 45 -12.99 -3.42 -5.76
N PHE A 46 -12.61 -3.50 -4.48
CA PHE A 46 -11.32 -3.99 -4.03
C PHE A 46 -11.44 -5.44 -3.58
N HIS A 47 -10.53 -6.27 -4.05
CA HIS A 47 -10.31 -7.62 -3.56
C HIS A 47 -8.95 -7.65 -2.88
N ALA A 48 -8.90 -8.13 -1.65
CA ALA A 48 -7.68 -8.22 -0.86
C ALA A 48 -7.57 -9.56 -0.13
N ASP A 49 -6.34 -9.97 0.17
CA ASP A 49 -6.10 -11.09 1.07
C ASP A 49 -6.60 -10.76 2.49
N ASN A 50 -6.96 -11.79 3.25
CA ASN A 50 -7.48 -11.63 4.61
C ASN A 50 -6.34 -11.42 5.64
N SER A 51 -5.38 -10.56 5.31
CA SER A 51 -4.20 -10.25 6.13
C SER A 51 -4.50 -9.13 7.12
N VAL A 52 -4.47 -9.43 8.42
CA VAL A 52 -4.75 -8.44 9.49
C VAL A 52 -3.70 -7.33 9.53
N GLY A 53 -2.43 -7.65 9.27
CA GLY A 53 -1.33 -6.68 9.32
C GLY A 53 -1.38 -5.65 8.21
N GLN A 54 -1.72 -6.08 6.99
CA GLN A 54 -1.63 -5.26 5.78
C GLN A 54 -2.97 -4.66 5.37
N ASN A 55 -4.00 -5.50 5.21
CA ASN A 55 -5.22 -5.12 4.50
C ASN A 55 -6.46 -5.04 5.41
N LYS A 56 -6.69 -6.05 6.26
CA LYS A 56 -7.84 -6.09 7.19
C LYS A 56 -7.51 -5.46 8.54
N ASN A 57 -7.32 -4.15 8.55
CA ASN A 57 -7.12 -3.37 9.78
C ASN A 57 -8.01 -2.12 9.82
N LYS A 58 -8.04 -1.47 10.99
CA LYS A 58 -8.84 -0.26 11.23
C LYS A 58 -8.48 0.87 10.25
N THR A 59 -7.18 1.03 9.96
CA THR A 59 -6.66 2.13 9.15
C THR A 59 -7.15 2.02 7.72
N THR A 60 -7.18 0.82 7.14
CA THR A 60 -7.75 0.58 5.80
C THR A 60 -9.24 0.96 5.74
N LEU A 61 -10.05 0.54 6.73
CA LEU A 61 -11.47 0.93 6.75
C LEU A 61 -11.63 2.45 6.86
N HIS A 62 -10.83 3.09 7.72
CA HIS A 62 -10.86 4.56 7.89
C HIS A 62 -10.44 5.29 6.62
N TYR A 63 -9.43 4.80 5.91
CA TYR A 63 -8.99 5.35 4.63
C TYR A 63 -10.10 5.29 3.56
N LEU A 64 -10.79 4.15 3.44
CA LEU A 64 -11.87 4.01 2.46
C LEU A 64 -13.10 4.86 2.83
N LEU A 65 -13.43 4.98 4.12
CA LEU A 65 -14.44 5.94 4.60
C LEU A 65 -14.07 7.37 4.22
N TRP A 66 -12.83 7.77 4.48
CA TRP A 66 -12.33 9.11 4.17
C TRP A 66 -12.35 9.40 2.66
N ARG A 67 -12.00 8.43 1.82
CA ARG A 67 -12.10 8.57 0.35
C ARG A 67 -13.51 8.85 -0.13
N CYS A 68 -14.51 8.14 0.41
CA CYS A 68 -15.92 8.41 0.13
C CYS A 68 -16.35 9.78 0.69
N ALA A 69 -15.90 10.14 1.89
CA ALA A 69 -16.22 11.41 2.52
C ALA A 69 -15.66 12.62 1.73
N LYS A 70 -14.45 12.50 1.18
CA LYS A 70 -13.84 13.50 0.28
C LYS A 70 -14.52 13.56 -1.10
N GLY A 71 -15.48 12.69 -1.39
CA GLY A 71 -16.12 12.63 -2.70
C GLY A 71 -15.20 12.09 -3.81
N LEU A 72 -14.02 11.56 -3.45
CA LEU A 72 -13.12 10.95 -4.43
C LEU A 72 -13.78 9.75 -5.09
N HIS A 73 -14.60 9.01 -4.35
CA HIS A 73 -15.43 7.91 -4.84
C HIS A 73 -16.83 8.01 -4.25
N LYS A 74 -17.87 7.67 -5.02
CA LYS A 74 -19.25 7.58 -4.52
C LYS A 74 -19.45 6.32 -3.70
N THR A 75 -19.01 5.17 -4.21
CA THR A 75 -19.15 3.87 -3.52
C THR A 75 -17.86 3.08 -3.61
N ILE A 76 -17.45 2.46 -2.51
CA ILE A 76 -16.34 1.50 -2.50
C ILE A 76 -16.84 0.20 -1.87
N ASN A 77 -16.58 -0.92 -2.52
CA ASN A 77 -16.77 -2.25 -1.94
C ASN A 77 -15.40 -2.88 -1.70
N LEU A 78 -15.17 -3.42 -0.50
CA LEU A 78 -13.96 -4.16 -0.15
C LEU A 78 -14.35 -5.60 0.20
N HIS A 79 -13.71 -6.55 -0.45
CA HIS A 79 -13.96 -7.98 -0.32
C HIS A 79 -12.67 -8.69 0.09
N PHE A 80 -12.74 -9.45 1.17
CA PHE A 80 -11.64 -10.27 1.65
C PHE A 80 -11.79 -11.70 1.17
N MET A 81 -10.77 -12.20 0.49
CA MET A 81 -10.75 -13.57 -0.02
C MET A 81 -10.65 -14.57 1.13
N ILE A 82 -11.37 -15.69 1.02
CA ILE A 82 -11.28 -16.80 1.97
C ILE A 82 -9.92 -17.50 1.78
N ALA A 83 -9.29 -17.90 2.89
CA ALA A 83 -8.02 -18.62 2.84
C ALA A 83 -8.14 -19.89 1.96
N GLY A 84 -7.16 -20.11 1.09
CA GLY A 84 -7.15 -21.24 0.14
C GLY A 84 -7.76 -20.94 -1.23
N HIS A 85 -8.43 -19.80 -1.41
CA HIS A 85 -9.01 -19.35 -2.68
C HIS A 85 -8.43 -18.02 -3.16
N THR A 86 -7.15 -17.79 -2.89
CA THR A 86 -6.49 -16.50 -3.14
C THR A 86 -6.00 -16.31 -4.57
N GLU A 87 -6.14 -17.31 -5.45
CA GLU A 87 -5.64 -17.24 -6.82
C GLU A 87 -6.30 -16.12 -7.62
N CYS A 88 -5.53 -15.06 -7.85
CA CYS A 88 -5.95 -13.80 -8.41
C CYS A 88 -5.15 -13.49 -9.69
N LEU A 89 -5.69 -12.62 -10.56
CA LEU A 89 -4.94 -12.12 -11.72
C LEU A 89 -3.60 -11.49 -11.31
N CYS A 90 -3.56 -10.89 -10.13
CA CYS A 90 -2.36 -10.36 -9.51
C CYS A 90 -1.28 -11.43 -9.31
N ASP A 91 -1.65 -12.60 -8.78
CA ASP A 91 -0.73 -13.71 -8.58
C ASP A 91 -0.24 -14.29 -9.90
N ALA A 92 -1.12 -14.35 -10.92
CA ALA A 92 -0.74 -14.81 -12.26
C ALA A 92 0.31 -13.88 -12.88
N CYS A 93 0.08 -12.56 -12.85
CA CYS A 93 1.01 -11.55 -13.36
C CYS A 93 2.32 -11.53 -12.54
N PHE A 94 2.25 -11.67 -11.22
CA PHE A 94 3.45 -11.81 -10.38
C PHE A 94 4.19 -13.13 -10.62
N GLY A 95 3.48 -14.21 -10.95
CA GLY A 95 4.05 -15.49 -11.37
C GLY A 95 4.86 -15.38 -12.65
N MET A 96 4.40 -14.58 -13.62
CA MET A 96 5.16 -14.26 -14.84
C MET A 96 6.42 -13.44 -14.53
N LEU A 97 6.31 -12.46 -13.62
CA LEU A 97 7.48 -11.75 -13.09
C LEU A 97 8.49 -12.70 -12.44
N LYS A 98 8.06 -13.58 -11.53
CA LYS A 98 8.94 -14.58 -10.90
C LYS A 98 9.65 -15.47 -11.93
N LYS A 99 8.95 -15.92 -12.97
CA LYS A 99 9.54 -16.74 -14.04
C LYS A 99 10.65 -16.01 -14.77
N LYS A 100 10.47 -14.72 -15.08
CA LYS A 100 11.50 -13.91 -15.76
C LYS A 100 12.66 -13.58 -14.82
N PHE A 101 12.36 -13.17 -13.60
CA PHE A 101 13.35 -12.85 -12.57
C PHE A 101 14.32 -14.01 -12.32
N ARG A 102 13.81 -15.25 -12.17
CA ARG A 102 14.65 -16.45 -11.97
C ARG A 102 15.61 -16.78 -13.11
N LYS A 103 15.42 -16.20 -14.29
CA LYS A 103 16.25 -16.40 -15.49
C LYS A 103 17.07 -15.16 -15.83
N SER A 104 17.12 -14.18 -14.93
CA SER A 104 17.79 -12.90 -15.15
C SER A 104 18.81 -12.66 -14.04
N ASP A 105 19.94 -12.07 -14.40
CA ASP A 105 20.88 -11.53 -13.43
C ASP A 105 20.44 -10.12 -13.03
N VAL A 106 20.00 -9.96 -11.79
CA VAL A 106 19.50 -8.69 -11.25
C VAL A 106 20.36 -8.29 -10.06
N ASN A 107 21.08 -7.19 -10.21
CA ASN A 107 21.96 -6.61 -9.20
C ASN A 107 21.30 -5.34 -8.62
N THR A 108 20.67 -4.51 -9.45
CA THR A 108 20.18 -3.18 -9.06
C THR A 108 18.65 -3.06 -9.16
N VAL A 109 18.07 -2.08 -8.47
CA VAL A 109 16.64 -1.74 -8.59
C VAL A 109 16.29 -1.35 -10.03
N SER A 110 17.16 -0.59 -10.71
CA SER A 110 16.98 -0.24 -12.13
C SER A 110 16.92 -1.46 -13.04
N GLN A 111 17.67 -2.52 -12.73
CA GLN A 111 17.55 -3.80 -13.45
C GLN A 111 16.23 -4.51 -13.10
N LEU A 112 15.82 -4.51 -11.84
CA LEU A 112 14.54 -5.08 -11.40
C LEU A 112 13.36 -4.42 -12.14
N VAL A 113 13.35 -3.10 -12.25
CA VAL A 113 12.35 -2.31 -13.02
C VAL A 113 12.23 -2.84 -14.45
N LYS A 114 13.36 -2.99 -15.15
CA LYS A 114 13.39 -3.55 -16.50
C LYS A 114 12.84 -4.97 -16.55
N ILE A 115 13.12 -5.80 -15.55
CA ILE A 115 12.59 -7.16 -15.48
C ILE A 115 11.06 -7.14 -15.29
N VAL A 116 10.55 -6.27 -14.41
CA VAL A 116 9.11 -6.08 -14.20
C VAL A 116 8.41 -5.70 -15.49
N ASP A 117 8.84 -4.62 -16.14
CA ASP A 117 8.18 -4.12 -17.36
C ASP A 117 8.24 -5.11 -18.52
N ASN A 118 9.33 -5.87 -18.62
CA ASN A 118 9.49 -6.87 -19.67
C ASN A 118 8.94 -8.26 -19.32
N SER A 119 8.34 -8.44 -18.14
CA SER A 119 7.86 -9.76 -17.68
C SER A 119 6.54 -10.19 -18.32
N ALA A 120 5.60 -9.26 -18.47
CA ALA A 120 4.32 -9.47 -19.11
C ALA A 120 3.68 -8.12 -19.45
N LYS A 121 2.82 -8.07 -20.48
CA LYS A 121 2.05 -6.85 -20.83
C LYS A 121 1.18 -6.33 -19.68
N CYS A 122 0.81 -7.21 -18.74
CA CYS A 122 0.04 -6.81 -17.58
C CYS A 122 0.89 -6.16 -16.48
N ASN A 123 2.22 -6.24 -16.51
CA ASN A 123 3.08 -5.69 -15.46
C ASN A 123 3.67 -4.35 -15.89
N ARG A 124 3.65 -3.42 -14.95
CA ARG A 124 4.37 -2.15 -15.01
C ARG A 124 5.06 -1.94 -13.66
N SER A 125 6.27 -1.39 -13.67
CA SER A 125 6.99 -0.97 -12.48
C SER A 125 6.67 0.49 -12.15
N GLU A 126 6.55 0.79 -10.86
CA GLU A 126 6.58 2.17 -10.35
C GLU A 126 7.70 2.28 -9.32
N VAL A 127 8.50 3.33 -9.41
CA VAL A 127 9.70 3.52 -8.59
C VAL A 127 9.45 4.64 -7.61
N TYR A 128 9.93 4.48 -6.37
CA TYR A 128 9.92 5.58 -5.42
C TYR A 128 11.09 6.52 -5.71
N ASN A 129 10.80 7.81 -5.85
CA ASN A 129 11.80 8.85 -6.00
C ASN A 129 11.66 9.84 -4.84
N GLU A 130 12.62 9.80 -3.92
CA GLU A 130 12.63 10.66 -2.73
C GLU A 130 12.77 12.15 -3.08
N ASN A 131 13.40 12.46 -4.21
CA ASN A 131 13.65 13.83 -4.65
C ASN A 131 12.53 14.38 -5.55
N ASP A 132 11.42 13.65 -5.68
CA ASP A 132 10.29 14.06 -6.51
C ASP A 132 9.27 14.84 -5.68
N ASP A 133 9.34 16.17 -5.76
CA ASP A 133 8.42 17.08 -5.09
C ASP A 133 7.06 17.22 -5.81
N ASP A 134 6.82 16.51 -6.93
CA ASP A 134 5.53 16.54 -7.62
C ASP A 134 4.40 16.16 -6.64
N GLU A 135 3.23 16.77 -6.82
CA GLU A 135 2.05 16.46 -6.01
C GLU A 135 1.62 15.00 -6.20
N ASN A 136 1.85 14.45 -7.40
CA ASN A 136 1.51 13.10 -7.79
C ASN A 136 2.60 12.07 -7.44
N SER A 137 3.72 12.48 -6.86
CA SER A 137 4.77 11.53 -6.47
C SER A 137 4.31 10.65 -5.29
N LEU A 138 4.85 9.43 -5.21
CA LEU A 138 4.57 8.55 -4.08
C LEU A 138 5.13 9.15 -2.79
N LYS A 139 4.25 9.50 -1.85
CA LYS A 139 4.61 9.98 -0.52
C LYS A 139 4.16 8.98 0.54
N TRP A 140 5.00 8.73 1.53
CA TRP A 140 4.66 7.89 2.67
C TRP A 140 3.85 8.68 3.70
N TYR A 141 2.60 8.33 3.95
CA TYR A 141 1.73 9.06 4.86
C TYR A 141 1.48 8.31 6.17
N ARG A 142 1.38 9.07 7.27
CA ARG A 142 1.04 8.56 8.61
C ARG A 142 -0.48 8.37 8.82
N TRP A 143 -1.08 7.54 7.97
CA TRP A 143 -2.52 7.28 7.95
C TRP A 143 -3.08 6.79 9.29
N ASP A 144 -2.37 5.87 9.94
CA ASP A 144 -2.79 5.25 11.20
C ASP A 144 -3.03 6.27 12.31
N TYR A 145 -2.13 7.23 12.48
CA TYR A 145 -2.25 8.29 13.47
C TYR A 145 -3.31 9.30 13.05
N PHE A 146 -3.30 9.74 11.79
CA PHE A 146 -4.24 10.72 11.26
C PHE A 146 -5.70 10.32 11.52
N PHE A 147 -6.08 9.10 11.16
CA PHE A 147 -7.46 8.64 11.30
C PHE A 147 -7.91 8.40 12.73
N THR A 148 -6.98 8.17 13.68
CA THR A 148 -7.35 8.00 15.09
C THR A 148 -8.01 9.23 15.68
N LYS A 149 -7.82 10.42 15.10
CA LYS A 149 -8.49 11.66 15.53
C LYS A 149 -9.99 11.62 15.21
N TYR A 150 -10.34 11.11 14.04
CA TYR A 150 -11.68 11.27 13.44
C TYR A 150 -12.57 10.02 13.55
N PHE A 151 -11.99 8.83 13.59
CA PHE A 151 -12.75 7.58 13.55
C PHE A 151 -12.51 6.71 14.78
N LYS A 152 -13.55 5.99 15.23
CA LYS A 152 -13.46 4.91 16.20
C LYS A 152 -13.18 3.57 15.50
N PRO A 153 -12.43 2.65 16.11
CA PRO A 153 -12.16 1.35 15.52
C PRO A 153 -13.42 0.48 15.48
N LEU A 154 -13.58 -0.30 14.43
CA LEU A 154 -14.61 -1.34 14.33
C LEU A 154 -14.17 -2.57 15.14
N ARG A 155 -14.91 -2.87 16.21
CA ARG A 155 -14.64 -4.05 17.05
C ARG A 155 -15.05 -5.32 16.30
N GLY A 156 -14.21 -6.36 16.38
CA GLY A 156 -14.50 -7.65 15.74
C GLY A 156 -14.37 -7.65 14.21
N ILE A 157 -13.53 -6.76 13.64
CA ILE A 157 -13.28 -6.65 12.19
C ILE A 157 -12.98 -8.00 11.52
N GLY A 158 -12.32 -8.91 12.24
CA GLY A 158 -11.99 -10.25 11.75
C GLY A 158 -13.19 -11.05 11.22
N LYS A 159 -14.38 -10.85 11.81
CA LYS A 159 -15.61 -11.59 11.47
C LYS A 159 -16.20 -11.23 10.11
N PHE A 160 -15.90 -10.03 9.60
CA PHE A 160 -16.52 -9.50 8.39
C PHE A 160 -15.65 -9.77 7.17
N HIS A 161 -16.26 -10.16 6.04
CA HIS A 161 -15.54 -10.40 4.78
C HIS A 161 -15.89 -9.37 3.71
N HIS A 162 -17.03 -8.71 3.82
CA HIS A 162 -17.47 -7.71 2.85
C HIS A 162 -17.78 -6.41 3.56
N PHE A 163 -17.23 -5.33 3.03
CA PHE A 163 -17.45 -3.97 3.50
C PHE A 163 -17.90 -3.09 2.34
N LYS A 164 -18.83 -2.18 2.61
CA LYS A 164 -19.29 -1.16 1.68
C LYS A 164 -19.21 0.20 2.35
N PHE A 165 -18.70 1.16 1.58
CA PHE A 165 -18.54 2.57 1.94
C PHE A 165 -19.28 3.41 0.90
N THR A 166 -19.95 4.48 1.33
CA THR A 166 -20.67 5.38 0.42
C THR A 166 -20.49 6.84 0.85
N SER A 167 -20.45 7.75 -0.12
CA SER A 167 -20.51 9.20 0.10
C SER A 167 -21.87 9.65 0.63
N ASP A 168 -22.93 8.86 0.42
CA ASP A 168 -24.29 9.18 0.86
C ASP A 168 -24.43 9.15 2.40
N GLU A 169 -23.59 8.34 3.07
CA GLU A 169 -23.57 8.20 4.53
C GLU A 169 -22.14 8.29 5.06
N VAL A 170 -21.64 9.52 5.16
CA VAL A 170 -20.28 9.81 5.62
C VAL A 170 -20.01 9.18 6.99
N GLY A 171 -18.92 8.43 7.08
CA GLY A 171 -18.48 7.85 8.34
C GLY A 171 -19.19 6.56 8.75
N VAL A 172 -20.05 6.01 7.90
CA VAL A 172 -20.75 4.74 8.13
C VAL A 172 -20.14 3.66 7.23
N VAL A 173 -19.82 2.52 7.84
CA VAL A 173 -19.45 1.30 7.11
C VAL A 173 -20.58 0.29 7.19
N PHE A 174 -20.89 -0.32 6.06
CA PHE A 174 -21.82 -1.44 5.96
C PHE A 174 -20.99 -2.72 5.88
N ALA A 175 -21.19 -3.66 6.79
CA ALA A 175 -20.34 -4.84 6.92
C ALA A 175 -21.16 -6.15 6.95
N ARG A 176 -20.69 -7.18 6.26
CA ARG A 176 -21.28 -8.52 6.24
C ARG A 176 -20.26 -9.59 6.61
N GLU A 177 -20.68 -10.58 7.38
CA GLU A 177 -19.84 -11.71 7.78
C GLU A 177 -19.58 -12.65 6.59
N THR A 178 -20.62 -12.95 5.81
CA THR A 178 -20.56 -13.65 4.52
C THR A 178 -21.56 -13.00 3.56
N LEU A 179 -21.62 -13.44 2.29
CA LEU A 179 -22.55 -12.87 1.30
C LEU A 179 -24.03 -13.00 1.69
N ASP A 180 -24.38 -14.11 2.34
CA ASP A 180 -25.78 -14.46 2.69
C ASP A 180 -26.23 -13.87 4.03
N GLN A 181 -25.31 -13.29 4.80
CA GLN A 181 -25.61 -12.71 6.10
C GLN A 181 -26.13 -11.27 5.96
N PRO A 182 -27.02 -10.81 6.85
CA PRO A 182 -27.55 -9.47 6.81
C PRO A 182 -26.45 -8.43 7.01
N GLU A 183 -26.61 -7.31 6.33
CA GLU A 183 -25.70 -6.18 6.40
C GLU A 183 -25.84 -5.43 7.72
N LYS A 184 -24.71 -5.22 8.41
CA LYS A 184 -24.64 -4.43 9.64
C LYS A 184 -24.18 -3.02 9.29
N ARG A 185 -25.02 -2.03 9.61
CA ARG A 185 -24.70 -0.60 9.50
C ARG A 185 -23.95 -0.14 10.75
N LEU A 186 -22.72 0.35 10.60
CA LEU A 186 -21.82 0.69 11.71
C LEU A 186 -21.25 2.11 11.51
N ALA A 187 -21.69 3.06 12.33
CA ALA A 187 -21.13 4.42 12.33
C ALA A 187 -19.77 4.43 13.05
N LEU A 188 -18.71 4.84 12.33
CA LEU A 188 -17.34 4.92 12.84
C LEU A 188 -16.81 6.35 12.99
N LEU A 189 -17.47 7.37 12.43
CA LEU A 189 -17.11 8.76 12.70
C LEU A 189 -17.35 9.08 14.18
N LYS A 190 -16.41 9.78 14.82
CA LYS A 190 -16.61 10.27 16.17
C LYS A 190 -17.51 11.51 16.14
N GLU A 191 -18.33 11.68 17.16
CA GLU A 191 -19.20 12.86 17.30
C GLU A 191 -18.40 14.16 17.42
N SER A 192 -17.21 14.10 18.02
CA SER A 192 -16.30 15.25 18.17
C SER A 192 -15.49 15.60 16.91
N THR A 193 -15.82 15.02 15.76
CA THR A 193 -15.01 15.17 14.54
C THR A 193 -15.23 16.51 13.87
N ASN A 194 -14.14 17.25 13.64
CA ASN A 194 -14.13 18.38 12.73
C ASN A 194 -14.12 17.87 11.27
N VAL A 195 -15.31 17.77 10.65
CA VAL A 195 -15.46 17.25 9.29
C VAL A 195 -14.74 18.13 8.25
N PRO A 196 -14.86 19.47 8.24
CA PRO A 196 -14.09 20.32 7.32
C PRO A 196 -12.57 20.05 7.36
N GLU A 197 -11.99 19.86 8.54
CA GLU A 197 -10.56 19.54 8.69
C GLU A 197 -10.22 18.17 8.10
N LEU A 198 -11.03 17.13 8.40
CA LEU A 198 -10.88 15.79 7.82
C LEU A 198 -10.89 15.81 6.28
N LEU A 199 -11.69 16.70 5.67
CA LEU A 199 -11.86 16.79 4.23
C LEU A 199 -10.83 17.67 3.52
N THR A 200 -10.15 18.56 4.24
CA THR A 200 -9.18 19.50 3.63
C THR A 200 -7.74 19.12 3.90
N THR A 201 -7.45 18.41 5.00
CA THR A 201 -6.08 18.05 5.37
C THR A 201 -5.65 16.68 4.82
N LEU A 202 -4.33 16.48 4.74
CA LEU A 202 -3.67 15.20 4.51
C LEU A 202 -2.83 14.84 5.75
N PRO A 203 -2.51 13.55 5.96
CA PRO A 203 -1.62 13.14 7.03
C PRO A 203 -0.21 13.73 6.90
N GLU A 204 0.53 13.68 8.00
CA GLU A 204 1.98 13.90 8.01
C GLU A 204 2.68 12.95 7.04
N VAL A 205 3.64 13.48 6.27
CA VAL A 205 4.55 12.69 5.41
C VAL A 205 5.69 12.15 6.27
N ILE A 206 5.93 10.85 6.16
CA ILE A 206 7.01 10.12 6.83
C ILE A 206 8.19 10.05 5.88
N GLN A 207 9.37 10.49 6.33
CA GLN A 207 10.59 10.30 5.56
C GLN A 207 11.09 8.86 5.69
N PRO A 208 11.72 8.30 4.64
CA PRO A 208 12.43 7.03 4.74
C PRO A 208 13.42 7.07 5.90
N ALA A 209 13.48 5.99 6.68
CA ALA A 209 14.36 5.93 7.85
C ALA A 209 15.76 5.38 7.51
N GLY A 210 15.98 4.95 6.27
CA GLY A 210 17.25 4.40 5.81
C GLY A 210 17.59 3.05 6.43
N LEU A 211 18.88 2.70 6.32
CA LEU A 211 19.46 1.47 6.83
C LEU A 211 20.32 1.75 8.05
N THR A 212 20.30 0.84 9.03
CA THR A 212 21.31 0.84 10.10
C THR A 212 22.66 0.42 9.55
N GLU A 213 23.73 0.79 10.24
CA GLU A 213 25.06 0.27 9.91
C GLU A 213 25.15 -1.25 9.94
N GLU A 214 24.49 -1.89 10.91
CA GLU A 214 24.42 -3.34 10.98
C GLU A 214 23.78 -3.91 9.71
N ARG A 215 22.68 -3.29 9.24
CA ARG A 215 22.01 -3.71 8.02
C ARG A 215 22.83 -3.43 6.78
N MET A 216 23.53 -2.29 6.70
CA MET A 216 24.47 -2.00 5.62
C MET A 216 25.60 -3.02 5.56
N ARG A 217 26.18 -3.41 6.72
CA ARG A 217 27.20 -4.48 6.81
C ARG A 217 26.63 -5.83 6.38
N TYR A 218 25.40 -6.16 6.77
CA TYR A 218 24.72 -7.39 6.34
C TYR A 218 24.46 -7.42 4.82
N LEU A 219 23.99 -6.31 4.27
CA LEU A 219 23.71 -6.14 2.84
C LEU A 219 24.97 -5.90 2.01
N TYR A 220 26.15 -5.90 2.62
CA TYR A 220 27.44 -5.86 1.93
C TYR A 220 27.75 -7.22 1.27
N VAL A 221 26.85 -7.67 0.39
CA VAL A 221 26.92 -8.92 -0.39
C VAL A 221 27.78 -8.76 -1.65
N ARG A 222 28.74 -7.85 -1.62
CA ARG A 222 29.61 -7.45 -2.75
C ARG A 222 30.22 -8.62 -3.54
N PRO A 223 30.60 -9.77 -2.94
CA PRO A 223 31.06 -10.93 -3.70
C PRO A 223 30.02 -11.51 -4.68
N PHE A 224 28.72 -11.37 -4.37
CA PHE A 224 27.60 -11.86 -5.17
C PHE A 224 27.08 -10.83 -6.18
N VAL A 225 27.58 -9.59 -6.13
CA VAL A 225 27.23 -8.52 -7.06
C VAL A 225 28.28 -8.45 -8.18
N GLN A 226 27.81 -8.41 -9.43
CA GLN A 226 28.70 -8.26 -10.60
C GLN A 226 29.51 -6.96 -10.50
N TYR A 227 30.77 -7.01 -10.95
CA TYR A 227 31.77 -5.97 -10.71
C TYR A 227 31.27 -4.53 -10.95
N ASN A 228 30.55 -4.30 -12.05
CA ASN A 228 30.08 -2.97 -12.46
C ASN A 228 28.97 -2.38 -11.57
N PHE A 229 28.31 -3.18 -10.72
CA PHE A 229 27.18 -2.73 -9.89
C PHE A 229 27.52 -2.68 -8.39
N ARG A 230 28.74 -3.05 -8.03
CA ARG A 230 29.14 -3.20 -6.62
C ARG A 230 29.06 -1.89 -5.83
N ASP A 231 29.42 -0.77 -6.45
CA ASP A 231 29.40 0.53 -5.78
C ASP A 231 28.01 1.16 -5.73
N GLU A 232 27.10 0.74 -6.63
CA GLU A 232 25.69 1.13 -6.62
C GLU A 232 24.90 0.38 -5.53
N CYS A 233 25.12 -0.94 -5.39
CA CYS A 233 24.34 -1.78 -4.47
C CYS A 233 24.95 -1.95 -3.08
N CYS A 234 26.26 -1.74 -2.94
CA CYS A 234 26.98 -1.94 -1.68
C CYS A 234 27.85 -0.71 -1.36
N PRO A 235 27.25 0.46 -1.04
CA PRO A 235 28.01 1.60 -0.58
C PRO A 235 28.80 1.22 0.67
N ARG A 236 30.06 1.67 0.77
CA ARG A 236 30.89 1.39 1.95
C ARG A 236 30.26 2.08 3.16
N ALA A 237 30.16 1.35 4.27
CA ALA A 237 29.94 2.00 5.56
C ALA A 237 31.08 3.01 5.81
N SER A 238 30.78 4.12 6.47
CA SER A 238 31.83 5.06 6.91
C SER A 238 32.90 4.30 7.68
N GLU A 239 34.15 4.41 7.24
CA GLU A 239 35.29 3.87 7.96
C GLU A 239 35.38 4.62 9.30
N GLU A 240 35.37 3.88 10.43
CA GLU A 240 35.71 4.41 11.76
C GLU A 240 37.17 4.89 11.81
#